data_AF-A0A3Q8RSC0-F1
#
_entry.id   AF-A0A3Q8RSC0-F1
#
_cell.length_a   1.000
_cell.length_b   1.000
_cell.length_c   1.000
_cell.angle_alpha   90.00
_cell.angle_beta   90.00
_cell.angle_gamma   90.00
#
_symmetry.space_group_name_H-M   'P 1'
#
loop_
_entity.id
_entity.type
_entity.pdbx_description
1 polymer ?
#
loop_
_entity_poly.entity_id
_entity_poly.type
_entity_poly.pdbx_seq_one_letter_code
_entity_poly.pdbx_strand_id
1 'polypeptide(L)' 'MAMNKNTVLGWATLIMVLMGILLIGLAVFKYDEIAGYGFGAVGLGFFANAWVFNALKGRV' A
#
# COMPACT_ATOMS: atom_id res chain seq x y z
N MET A 1 21.34 11.38 9.82
CA MET A 1 21.36 9.94 9.47
C MET A 1 20.76 9.80 8.07
N ALA A 2 21.59 9.67 7.03
CA ALA A 2 21.08 9.49 5.68
C ALA A 2 20.49 8.07 5.56
N MET A 3 19.22 7.97 5.18
CA MET A 3 18.51 6.70 5.09
C MET A 3 19.09 5.85 3.93
N ASN A 4 19.51 4.62 4.23
CA ASN A 4 19.90 3.62 3.24
C ASN A 4 18.73 3.34 2.27
N LYS A 5 19.01 3.17 0.97
CA LYS A 5 18.04 2.81 -0.08
C LYS A 5 17.12 1.64 0.31
N ASN A 6 17.64 0.60 0.95
CA ASN A 6 16.87 -0.55 1.42
C ASN A 6 15.94 -0.19 2.59
N THR A 7 16.34 0.78 3.41
CA THR A 7 15.51 1.32 4.49
C THR A 7 14.39 2.19 3.91
N VAL A 8 14.68 2.99 2.87
CA VAL A 8 13.67 3.75 2.12
C VAL A 8 12.63 2.80 1.52
N LEU A 9 13.06 1.74 0.83
CA LEU A 9 12.16 0.74 0.25
C LEU A 9 11.31 0.03 1.32
N GLY A 10 11.89 -0.25 2.48
CA GLY A 10 11.16 -0.80 3.63
C GLY A 10 10.06 0.13 4.14
N TRP A 11 10.38 1.41 4.35
CA TRP A 11 9.40 2.41 4.78
C TRP A 11 8.32 2.67 3.74
N ALA A 12 8.70 2.71 2.45
CA ALA A 12 7.76 2.83 1.36
C ALA A 12 6.74 1.68 1.41
N THR A 13 7.23 0.43 1.48
CA THR A 13 6.41 -0.78 1.59
C THR A 13 5.41 -0.69 2.74
N LEU A 14 5.86 -0.27 3.92
CA LEU A 14 5.04 -0.12 5.11
C LEU A 14 3.93 0.92 4.93
N ILE A 15 4.26 2.08 4.35
CA ILE A 15 3.30 3.17 4.11
C ILE A 15 2.24 2.73 3.09
N MET A 16 2.60 2.02 2.02
CA MET A 16 1.61 1.53 1.04
C MET A 16 0.67 0.49 1.63
N VAL A 17 1.15 -0.43 2.46
CA VAL A 17 0.30 -1.40 3.18
C VAL A 17 -0.71 -0.66 4.07
N LEU A 18 -0.25 0.34 4.83
CA LEU A 18 -1.14 1.17 5.65
C LEU A 18 -2.19 1.91 4.82
N MET A 19 -1.80 2.49 3.68
CA MET A 19 -2.74 3.17 2.77
C MET A 19 -3.77 2.20 2.19
N GLY A 20 -3.35 0.99 1.79
CA GLY A 20 -4.25 -0.04 1.30
C GLY A 20 -5.31 -0.42 2.33
N ILE A 21 -4.90 -0.60 3.60
CA ILE A 21 -5.82 -0.91 4.71
C ILE A 21 -6.79 0.25 4.98
N LEU A 22 -6.32 1.50 4.99
CA LEU A 22 -7.19 2.66 5.21
C LEU A 22 -8.23 2.83 4.10
N LEU A 23 -7.83 2.64 2.84
CA LEU A 23 -8.75 2.77 1.71
C LEU A 23 -9.80 1.66 1.70
N ILE A 24 -9.40 0.42 2.00
CA ILE A 24 -10.34 -0.70 2.17
C ILE A 24 -11.26 -0.45 3.37
N GLY A 25 -10.73 0.05 4.48
CA GLY A 25 -11.53 0.44 5.64
C GLY A 25 -12.58 1.51 5.29
N LEU A 26 -12.21 2.54 4.54
CA LEU A 26 -13.16 3.55 4.06
C LEU A 26 -14.21 2.97 3.12
N ALA A 27 -13.82 2.01 2.26
CA ALA A 27 -14.74 1.29 1.38
C ALA A 27 -15.81 0.53 2.18
N VAL A 28 -15.37 -0.23 3.21
CA VAL A 28 -16.24 -1.09 4.03
C VAL A 28 -17.13 -0.28 4.98
N PHE A 29 -16.63 0.81 5.57
CA PHE A 29 -17.35 1.52 6.63
C PHE A 29 -18.17 2.72 6.15
N LYS A 30 -17.83 3.35 5.01
CA LYS A 30 -18.37 4.68 4.68
C LYS A 30 -18.96 4.82 3.28
N TYR A 31 -18.70 3.89 2.36
CA TYR A 31 -19.14 4.02 0.96
C TYR A 31 -19.61 2.70 0.34
N ASP A 32 -20.45 1.97 1.07
CA ASP A 32 -20.94 0.64 0.69
C ASP A 32 -21.64 0.62 -0.70
N GLU A 33 -22.36 1.68 -1.06
CA GLU A 33 -23.16 1.73 -2.31
C GLU A 33 -22.40 2.21 -3.55
N ILE A 34 -21.37 3.05 -3.42
CA ILE A 34 -20.73 3.73 -4.58
C ILE A 34 -19.23 3.38 -4.70
N ALA A 35 -18.56 3.09 -3.59
CA ALA A 35 -17.11 3.09 -3.57
C ALA A 35 -16.47 1.77 -3.11
N GLY A 36 -17.27 0.75 -2.75
CA GLY A 36 -16.80 -0.59 -2.40
C GLY A 36 -15.87 -1.21 -3.43
N TYR A 37 -16.28 -1.25 -4.71
CA TYR A 37 -15.47 -1.83 -5.79
C TYR A 37 -14.24 -0.97 -6.16
N GLY A 38 -14.40 0.36 -6.18
CA GLY A 38 -13.34 1.30 -6.54
C GLY A 38 -12.22 1.36 -5.49
N PHE A 39 -12.56 1.59 -4.23
CA PHE A 39 -11.56 1.61 -3.15
C PHE A 39 -10.98 0.23 -2.86
N GLY A 40 -11.75 -0.85 -3.06
CA GLY A 40 -11.23 -2.22 -2.99
C GLY A 40 -10.14 -2.48 -4.04
N ALA A 41 -10.38 -2.09 -5.31
CA ALA A 41 -9.39 -2.23 -6.38
C ALA A 41 -8.14 -1.38 -6.12
N VAL A 42 -8.30 -0.15 -5.62
CA VAL A 42 -7.17 0.72 -5.26
C VAL A 42 -6.37 0.12 -4.10
N GLY A 43 -7.04 -0.40 -3.06
CA GLY A 43 -6.38 -1.09 -1.94
C GLY A 43 -5.54 -2.30 -2.39
N LEU A 44 -6.07 -3.11 -3.29
CA LEU A 44 -5.32 -4.20 -3.94
C LEU A 44 -4.12 -3.69 -4.75
N GLY A 45 -4.28 -2.56 -5.46
CA GLY A 45 -3.19 -1.89 -6.16
C GLY A 45 -2.07 -1.43 -5.22
N PHE A 46 -2.39 -0.92 -4.04
CA PHE A 46 -1.39 -0.57 -3.02
C PHE A 46 -0.63 -1.79 -2.50
N PHE A 47 -1.31 -2.92 -2.30
CA PHE A 47 -0.64 -4.17 -1.93
C PHE A 47 0.26 -4.72 -3.03
N ALA A 48 -0.14 -4.62 -4.31
CA ALA A 48 0.70 -5.01 -5.44
C ALA A 48 1.99 -4.17 -5.50
N ASN A 49 1.90 -2.85 -5.31
CA ASN A 49 3.07 -1.97 -5.23
C ASN A 49 3.96 -2.29 -4.02
N ALA A 50 3.36 -2.53 -2.85
CA ALA A 50 4.09 -2.95 -1.66
C ALA A 50 4.88 -4.25 -1.90
N TRP A 51 4.28 -5.22 -2.59
CA TRP A 51 4.98 -6.46 -2.95
C TRP A 51 6.19 -6.20 -3.87
N VAL A 52 6.04 -5.37 -4.90
CA VAL A 52 7.15 -5.00 -5.80
C VAL A 52 8.29 -4.35 -5.03
N PHE A 53 8.00 -3.37 -4.17
CA PHE A 53 9.05 -2.69 -3.40
C PHE A 53 9.72 -3.60 -2.37
N ASN A 54 8.97 -4.52 -1.76
CA ASN A 54 9.55 -5.54 -0.91
C ASN A 54 10.44 -6.52 -1.70
N ALA A 55 10.03 -6.90 -2.92
CA ALA A 55 10.81 -7.77 -3.79
C ALA A 55 12.09 -7.10 -4.34
N LEU A 56 12.08 -5.76 -4.49
CA LEU A 56 13.24 -4.96 -4.90
C LEU A 56 14.21 -4.69 -3.75
N LYS A 57 13.75 -4.74 -2.50
CA LYS A 57 14.60 -4.55 -1.32
C LYS A 57 15.75 -5.56 -1.30
N GLY A 58 17.00 -5.08 -1.39
CA GLY A 58 18.19 -5.93 -1.44
C GLY A 58 18.65 -6.31 -2.84
N ARG A 59 17.95 -5.86 -3.89
CA ARG A 59 18.30 -6.09 -5.30
C ARG A 59 18.67 -4.81 -6.06
N VAL A 60 18.46 -3.64 -5.44
CA VAL A 60 18.75 -2.28 -5.92
C VAL A 60 19.34 -1.45 -4.79
#